data_AF-A0A0U0ZKX9-F1
#
_entry.id   AF-A0A0U0ZKX9-F1
#
_cell.length_a   1.000
_cell.length_b   1.000
_cell.length_c   1.000
_cell.angle_alpha   90.00
_cell.angle_beta   90.00
_cell.angle_gamma   90.00
#
_symmetry.space_group_name_H-M   'P 1'
#
loop_
_entity.id
_entity.type
_entity.pdbx_description
1 polymer ?
#
loop_
_entity_poly.entity_id
_entity_poly.type
_entity_poly.pdbx_seq_one_letter_code
_entity_poly.pdbx_strand_id
1 'polypeptide(L)'
;MTRWRGRITDCPREGCPRKVSSHSKSAYCTALCKCVDEYLNRVQSLCKALGTGNGLSELWATATELSDFVSATYKLDADVRQRFIDQGMTHTEWRRAAAPQPKGVS
;
A
#
# COMPACT_ATOMS: atom_id res chain seq x y z
N MET A 1 -6.21 34.11 -10.07
CA MET A 1 -6.19 33.13 -8.96
C MET A 1 -5.94 31.74 -9.53
N THR A 2 -4.68 31.32 -9.62
CA THR A 2 -4.30 30.01 -10.20
C THR A 2 -4.42 28.92 -9.14
N ARG A 3 -5.43 28.08 -9.31
CA ARG A 3 -5.77 26.93 -8.46
C ARG A 3 -4.64 25.90 -8.58
N TRP A 4 -3.77 25.78 -7.58
CA TRP A 4 -2.77 24.71 -7.49
C TRP A 4 -3.48 23.36 -7.38
N ARG A 5 -3.78 22.72 -8.51
CA ARG A 5 -4.20 21.32 -8.55
C ARG A 5 -2.96 20.48 -8.26
N GLY A 6 -2.72 20.18 -6.98
CA GLY A 6 -1.70 19.22 -6.57
C GLY A 6 -1.86 17.92 -7.37
N ARG A 7 -0.82 17.52 -8.10
CA ARG A 7 -0.85 16.38 -9.01
C ARG A 7 -0.94 15.08 -8.18
N ILE A 8 -2.10 14.44 -8.18
CA ILE A 8 -2.27 13.11 -7.60
C ILE A 8 -1.63 12.11 -8.56
N THR A 9 -0.71 11.28 -8.07
CA THR A 9 -0.04 10.24 -8.86
C THR A 9 -0.39 8.85 -8.37
N ASP A 10 -0.12 7.83 -9.17
CA ASP A 10 -0.22 6.44 -8.75
C ASP A 10 0.89 6.07 -7.77
N CYS A 11 0.59 5.12 -6.88
CA CYS A 11 1.63 4.49 -6.06
C CYS A 11 2.54 3.67 -7.00
N PRO A 12 3.88 3.79 -6.90
CA PRO A 12 4.81 3.04 -7.75
C PRO A 12 4.71 1.53 -7.57
N ARG A 13 4.28 1.05 -6.38
CA ARG A 13 4.15 -0.39 -6.13
C ARG A 13 3.11 -1.00 -7.05
N GLU A 14 3.54 -2.00 -7.82
CA GLU A 14 2.70 -2.72 -8.75
C GLU A 14 1.43 -3.28 -8.07
N GLY A 15 0.28 -3.15 -8.76
CA GLY A 15 -1.02 -3.62 -8.28
C GLY A 15 -1.66 -2.78 -7.17
N CYS A 16 -1.01 -1.72 -6.67
CA CYS A 16 -1.58 -0.89 -5.62
C CYS A 16 -2.75 -0.03 -6.13
N PRO A 17 -3.95 -0.10 -5.52
CA PRO A 17 -5.11 0.69 -5.96
C PRO A 17 -5.08 2.15 -5.45
N ARG A 18 -4.10 2.51 -4.61
CA ARG A 18 -4.07 3.79 -3.89
C ARG A 18 -3.30 4.85 -4.67
N LYS A 19 -3.75 6.09 -4.52
CA LYS A 19 -3.09 7.28 -5.06
C LYS A 19 -2.20 7.94 -4.03
N VAL A 20 -1.23 8.71 -4.51
CA VAL A 20 -0.27 9.49 -3.72
C VAL A 20 -0.50 10.97 -3.98
N SER A 21 -0.62 11.74 -2.91
CA SER A 21 -0.72 13.20 -2.98
C SER A 21 0.63 13.79 -3.40
N SER A 22 0.62 14.84 -4.25
CA SER A 22 1.83 15.60 -4.59
C SER A 22 2.55 16.21 -3.38
N HIS A 23 1.86 16.33 -2.24
CA HIS A 23 2.43 16.86 -1.00
C HIS A 23 3.02 15.77 -0.09
N SER A 24 2.94 14.50 -0.50
CA SER A 24 3.54 13.39 0.24
C SER A 24 5.07 13.51 0.22
N LYS A 25 5.70 13.26 1.37
CA LYS A 25 7.16 13.14 1.48
C LYS A 25 7.71 11.86 0.85
N SER A 26 6.83 10.89 0.57
CA SER A 26 7.15 9.61 -0.05
C SER A 26 6.45 9.49 -1.40
N ALA A 27 7.15 8.91 -2.38
CA ALA A 27 6.53 8.51 -3.65
C ALA A 27 5.51 7.38 -3.47
N TYR A 28 5.52 6.66 -2.35
CA TYR A 28 4.58 5.58 -2.02
C TYR A 28 3.42 6.07 -1.16
N CYS A 29 2.26 5.43 -1.31
CA CYS A 29 1.07 5.76 -0.51
C CYS A 29 1.20 5.40 0.98
N THR A 30 2.04 4.41 1.30
CA THR A 30 2.30 3.93 2.67
C THR A 30 3.74 3.42 2.79
N ALA A 31 4.26 3.34 4.01
CA ALA A 31 5.55 2.69 4.27
C ALA A 31 5.53 1.19 3.91
N LEU A 32 4.40 0.50 4.13
CA LEU A 32 4.23 -0.90 3.73
C LEU A 32 4.39 -1.08 2.22
N CYS A 33 3.82 -0.19 1.40
CA CYS A 33 4.00 -0.25 -0.05
C CYS A 33 5.47 -0.14 -0.46
N LYS A 34 6.21 0.78 0.17
CA LYS A 34 7.63 0.93 -0.07
C LYS A 34 8.40 -0.35 0.27
N CYS A 35 8.16 -0.92 1.45
CA CYS A 35 8.85 -2.13 1.89
C CYS A 35 8.58 -3.34 0.98
N VAL A 36 7.33 -3.54 0.55
CA VAL A 36 6.95 -4.65 -0.34
C VAL A 36 7.59 -4.48 -1.72
N ASP A 37 7.57 -3.27 -2.26
CA ASP A 37 8.17 -2.97 -3.56
C ASP A 37 9.69 -3.18 -3.55
N GLU A 38 10.37 -2.66 -2.52
CA GLU A 38 11.82 -2.85 -2.34
C GLU A 38 12.18 -4.34 -2.20
N TYR A 39 11.36 -5.11 -1.48
CA TYR A 39 11.58 -6.54 -1.32
C TYR A 39 11.39 -7.31 -2.64
N LEU A 40 10.32 -7.01 -3.40
CA LEU A 40 10.10 -7.58 -4.73
C LEU A 40 11.27 -7.29 -5.66
N ASN A 41 11.70 -6.02 -5.73
CA ASN A 41 12.83 -5.61 -6.57
C ASN A 41 14.12 -6.35 -6.19
N ARG A 42 14.36 -6.57 -4.88
CA ARG A 42 15.48 -7.38 -4.40
C ARG A 42 15.37 -8.84 -4.87
N VAL A 43 14.22 -9.50 -4.71
CA VAL A 43 14.05 -10.91 -5.13
C VAL A 43 14.16 -11.05 -6.65
N GLN A 44 13.59 -10.11 -7.40
CA GLN A 44 13.74 -10.08 -8.86
C GLN A 44 15.21 -9.95 -9.27
N SER A 45 15.96 -9.10 -8.58
CA SER A 45 17.40 -8.90 -8.83
C SER A 45 18.20 -10.18 -8.55
N LEU A 46 17.87 -10.90 -7.48
CA LEU A 46 18.46 -12.21 -7.17
C LEU A 46 18.16 -13.23 -8.27
N CYS A 47 16.91 -13.32 -8.72
CA CYS A 47 16.51 -14.23 -9.80
C CYS A 47 17.24 -13.91 -11.11
N LYS A 48 17.43 -12.63 -11.43
CA LYS A 48 18.19 -12.19 -12.62
C LYS A 48 19.67 -12.53 -12.53
N ALA A 49 20.27 -12.40 -11.35
CA ALA A 49 21.71 -12.58 -11.15
C ALA A 49 22.12 -14.06 -11.01
N LEU A 50 21.30 -14.87 -10.32
CA LEU A 50 21.64 -16.24 -9.92
C LEU A 50 20.81 -17.31 -10.64
N GLY A 51 19.86 -16.90 -11.48
CA GLY A 51 18.83 -17.77 -12.04
C GLY A 51 17.70 -18.04 -11.04
N THR A 52 16.81 -18.97 -11.39
CA THR A 52 15.60 -19.29 -10.61
C THR A 52 15.72 -20.56 -9.77
N GLY A 53 16.89 -21.21 -9.75
CA GLY A 53 17.17 -22.38 -8.92
C GLY A 53 17.37 -22.06 -7.44
N ASN A 54 17.76 -23.05 -6.64
CA ASN A 54 18.06 -22.91 -5.20
C ASN A 54 16.92 -22.26 -4.37
N GLY A 55 15.66 -22.54 -4.72
CA GLY A 55 14.50 -21.97 -4.03
C GLY A 55 14.14 -20.55 -4.45
N LEU A 56 14.85 -19.94 -5.42
CA LEU A 56 14.56 -18.56 -5.85
C LEU A 56 13.24 -18.45 -6.62
N SER A 57 12.81 -19.50 -7.32
CA SER A 57 11.50 -19.53 -7.98
C SER A 57 10.36 -19.46 -6.96
N GLU A 58 10.47 -20.22 -5.88
CA GLU A 58 9.51 -20.30 -4.78
C GLU A 58 9.52 -19.01 -3.96
N LEU A 59 10.70 -18.45 -3.73
CA LEU A 59 10.84 -17.15 -3.07
C LEU A 59 10.20 -16.04 -3.91
N TRP A 60 10.40 -16.04 -5.23
CA TRP A 60 9.77 -15.09 -6.14
C TRP A 60 8.24 -15.21 -6.09
N ALA A 61 7.71 -16.44 -6.22
CA ALA A 61 6.27 -16.69 -6.11
C ALA A 61 5.69 -16.18 -4.78
N THR A 62 6.34 -16.51 -3.66
CA THR A 62 5.91 -16.05 -2.33
C THR A 62 5.95 -14.52 -2.20
N ALA A 63 6.97 -13.88 -2.77
CA ALA A 63 7.10 -12.42 -2.76
C ALA A 63 6.00 -11.74 -3.60
N THR A 64 5.64 -12.33 -4.75
CA THR A 64 4.52 -11.84 -5.57
C THR A 64 3.18 -12.03 -4.86
N GLU A 65 2.96 -13.17 -4.22
CA GLU A 65 1.75 -13.42 -3.41
C GLU A 65 1.60 -12.40 -2.27
N LEU A 66 2.70 -12.06 -1.58
CA LEU A 66 2.69 -11.00 -0.58
C LEU A 66 2.22 -9.66 -1.17
N SER A 67 2.70 -9.28 -2.37
CA SER A 67 2.31 -8.03 -3.01
C SER A 67 0.83 -8.02 -3.39
N ASP A 68 0.33 -9.13 -3.93
CA ASP A 68 -1.08 -9.28 -4.27
C ASP A 68 -1.97 -9.24 -3.03
N PHE A 69 -1.54 -9.89 -1.94
CA PHE A 69 -2.24 -9.87 -0.66
C PHE A 69 -2.35 -8.45 -0.08
N VAL A 70 -1.27 -7.66 -0.17
CA VAL A 70 -1.29 -6.25 0.24
C VAL A 70 -2.24 -5.42 -0.63
N SER A 71 -2.27 -5.67 -1.94
CA SER A 71 -3.24 -5.04 -2.84
C SER A 71 -4.68 -5.40 -2.50
N ALA A 72 -4.96 -6.68 -2.22
CA ALA A 72 -6.28 -7.15 -1.80
C ALA A 72 -6.71 -6.53 -0.47
N THR A 73 -5.80 -6.46 0.50
CA THR A 73 -6.03 -5.82 1.80
C THR A 73 -6.44 -4.36 1.63
N TYR A 74 -5.80 -3.62 0.71
CA TYR A 74 -6.15 -2.22 0.46
C TYR A 74 -7.48 -2.01 -0.24
N LYS A 75 -7.90 -2.94 -1.11
CA LYS A 75 -9.25 -2.92 -1.68
C LYS A 75 -10.27 -3.16 -0.58
N LEU A 76 -10.05 -4.18 0.26
CA LEU A 76 -10.92 -4.48 1.38
C LEU A 76 -11.03 -3.32 2.37
N ASP A 77 -9.91 -2.66 2.72
CA ASP A 77 -9.91 -1.48 3.59
C ASP A 77 -10.75 -0.34 2.99
N ALA A 78 -10.65 -0.12 1.67
CA ALA A 78 -11.47 0.87 0.98
C ALA A 78 -12.96 0.51 1.00
N ASP A 79 -13.30 -0.77 0.79
CA ASP A 79 -14.68 -1.27 0.83
C ASP A 79 -15.28 -1.14 2.23
N VAL A 80 -14.53 -1.48 3.27
CA VAL A 80 -14.95 -1.33 4.67
C VAL A 80 -15.23 0.14 4.97
N ARG A 81 -14.31 1.05 4.61
CA ARG A 81 -14.53 2.49 4.77
C ARG A 81 -15.80 2.95 4.04
N GLN A 82 -16.02 2.48 2.81
CA GLN A 82 -17.19 2.87 2.03
C GLN A 82 -18.50 2.44 2.71
N ARG A 83 -18.57 1.20 3.23
CA ARG A 83 -19.76 0.71 3.96
C ARG A 83 -20.10 1.58 5.18
N PHE A 84 -19.10 2.06 5.92
CA PHE A 84 -19.35 2.99 7.04
C PHE A 84 -19.86 4.36 6.57
N ILE A 85 -19.31 4.87 5.46
CA ILE A 85 -19.80 6.12 4.86
C ILE A 85 -21.25 5.96 4.41
N ASP A 86 -21.60 4.82 3.80
CA ASP A 86 -22.97 4.52 3.36
C ASP A 86 -23.95 4.43 4.55
N GLN A 87 -23.46 4.12 5.75
CA GLN A 87 -24.21 4.15 7.02
C GLN A 87 -24.25 5.53 7.68
N GLY A 88 -23.74 6.58 7.03
CA GLY A 88 -23.77 7.96 7.51
C GLY A 88 -22.53 8.38 8.30
N MET A 89 -21.49 7.54 8.42
CA MET A 89 -20.25 7.92 9.06
C MET A 89 -19.49 8.97 8.23
N THR A 90 -19.10 10.07 8.85
CA THR A 90 -18.30 11.11 8.21
C THR A 90 -16.82 10.71 8.10
N HIS A 91 -16.10 11.35 7.18
CA HIS A 91 -14.65 11.16 7.05
C HIS A 91 -13.87 11.51 8.33
N THR A 92 -14.35 12.47 9.13
CA THR A 92 -13.71 12.87 10.38
C THR A 92 -13.89 11.82 11.47
N GLU A 93 -15.07 11.21 11.58
CA GLU A 93 -15.34 10.11 12.51
C GLU A 93 -14.51 8.87 12.16
N TRP A 94 -14.47 8.50 10.87
CA TRP A 94 -13.60 7.42 10.40
C TRP A 94 -12.14 7.64 10.79
N ARG A 95 -11.59 8.83 10.52
CA ARG A 95 -10.20 9.15 10.86
C ARG A 95 -9.93 9.09 12.37
N ARG A 96 -10.91 9.47 13.20
CA ARG A 96 -10.80 9.37 14.65
C ARG A 96 -10.80 7.91 15.11
N ALA A 97 -11.69 7.09 14.55
CA ALA A 97 -11.80 5.67 14.89
C ALA A 97 -10.58 4.85 14.43
N ALA A 98 -10.04 5.16 13.24
CA ALA A 98 -8.87 4.50 12.66
C ALA A 98 -7.52 5.02 13.20
N ALA A 99 -7.54 6.02 14.09
CA ALA A 99 -6.32 6.54 14.68
C ALA A 99 -5.66 5.45 15.55
N PRO A 100 -4.32 5.28 15.47
CA PRO A 100 -3.61 4.38 16.37
C PRO A 100 -3.93 4.75 17.82
N GLN A 101 -4.36 3.76 18.62
CA GLN A 101 -4.56 3.99 20.04
C GLN A 101 -3.20 4.25 20.72
N PRO A 102 -3.13 5.17 21.69
CA PRO A 102 -1.94 5.34 22.50
C PRO A 102 -1.60 4.00 23.15
N LYS A 103 -0.32 3.59 23.09
CA LYS A 103 0.13 2.41 23.83
C LYS A 103 -0.09 2.69 25.33
N GLY A 104 -1.00 1.97 25.97
CA GLY A 104 -1.18 2.02 27.43
C GLY A 104 -2.56 2.35 27.98
N VAL A 105 -3.65 2.25 27.20
CA VAL A 105 -5.01 2.26 27.75
C VAL A 105 -5.62 0.88 27.57
N SER A 106 -5.64 0.12 28.68
CA SER A 106 -6.43 -1.09 28.89
C SER A 106 -7.56 -0.76 29.85
#